data_AF-T1A8I6-F1
#
_entry.id   AF-T1A8I6-F1
#
_cell.length_a   1.000
_cell.length_b   1.000
_cell.length_c   1.000
_cell.angle_alpha   90.00
_cell.angle_beta   90.00
_cell.angle_gamma   90.00
#
_symmetry.space_group_name_H-M   'P 1'
#
loop_
_entity.id
_entity.type
_entity.pdbx_description
1 polymer ?
#
loop_
_entity_poly.entity_id
_entity_poly.type
_entity_poly.pdbx_seq_one_letter_code
_entity_poly.pdbx_strand_id
1 'polypeptide(L)'
;AAAEAVHRKVDGATEGTVREFLEEETRRRPPIPFSTTQFVAEATRLGLGAATVMRIGEDLYTQGLISYPRTDNTVYPRGLGLRSLVEKFREGPFAEAAEYVLQQPSFRPTRGRSETTDHPPIYPTGAVDPKKLRPDHAKVYELVVRRFLATVAPDAIGRARSTTVEIRGEAFRAKGQTITDPGWYRVYPYSKPEELLLPALTAGRTIAVRQIELVEDQTRPPRRFTQGSLI
;
A
#
# COMPACT_ATOMS: atom_id res chain seq x y z
N ALA A 1 -21.46 -21.29 24.66
CA ALA A 1 -22.10 -22.50 24.10
C ALA A 1 -21.31 -23.15 22.95
N ALA A 2 -21.31 -22.58 21.73
CA ALA A 2 -20.65 -23.23 20.57
C ALA A 2 -19.11 -23.24 20.66
N ALA A 3 -18.49 -22.10 21.00
CA ALA A 3 -17.04 -21.99 21.16
C ALA A 3 -16.49 -22.89 22.28
N GLU A 4 -17.21 -22.97 23.41
CA GLU A 4 -16.87 -23.86 24.53
C GLU A 4 -16.99 -25.35 24.16
N ALA A 5 -17.95 -25.72 23.31
CA ALA A 5 -18.10 -27.09 22.83
C ALA A 5 -16.90 -27.49 21.94
N VAL A 6 -16.50 -26.60 21.02
CA VAL A 6 -15.30 -26.78 20.19
C VAL A 6 -14.05 -26.85 21.09
N HIS A 7 -13.88 -25.90 22.02
CA HIS A 7 -12.74 -25.88 22.93
C HIS A 7 -12.62 -27.19 23.71
N ARG A 8 -13.69 -27.66 24.38
CA ARG A 8 -13.67 -28.94 25.11
C ARG A 8 -13.29 -30.13 24.23
N LYS A 9 -13.68 -30.12 22.95
CA LYS A 9 -13.34 -31.20 22.01
C LYS A 9 -11.85 -31.21 21.70
N VAL A 10 -11.26 -30.04 21.47
CA VAL A 10 -9.85 -29.91 21.09
C VAL A 10 -8.90 -29.80 22.29
N ASP A 11 -9.40 -29.53 23.49
CA ASP A 11 -8.60 -29.28 24.68
C ASP A 11 -7.63 -30.43 25.01
N GLY A 12 -6.39 -30.07 25.36
CA GLY A 12 -5.31 -31.02 25.57
C GLY A 12 -4.84 -31.78 24.32
N ALA A 13 -5.29 -31.44 23.11
CA ALA A 13 -4.71 -31.99 21.90
C ALA A 13 -3.25 -31.51 21.74
N THR A 14 -2.33 -32.44 21.53
CA THR A 14 -0.90 -32.17 21.33
C THR A 14 -0.50 -32.17 19.86
N GLU A 15 -1.42 -32.57 18.98
CA GLU A 15 -1.17 -32.72 17.55
C GLU A 15 -2.39 -32.35 16.70
N GLY A 16 -2.11 -31.98 15.45
CA GLY A 16 -3.10 -31.73 14.41
C GLY A 16 -2.59 -32.14 13.05
N THR A 17 -3.49 -32.44 12.12
CA THR A 17 -3.14 -32.87 10.77
C THR A 17 -3.43 -31.75 9.77
N VAL A 18 -2.43 -31.39 8.98
CA VAL A 18 -2.60 -30.44 7.87
C VAL A 18 -3.52 -31.09 6.83
N ARG A 19 -4.73 -30.58 6.66
CA ARG A 19 -5.67 -31.06 5.65
C ARG A 19 -5.42 -30.42 4.30
N GLU A 20 -5.08 -29.14 4.31
CA GLU A 20 -4.87 -28.35 3.12
C GLU A 20 -3.73 -27.35 3.33
N PHE A 21 -2.93 -27.16 2.30
CA PHE A 21 -1.96 -26.08 2.21
C PHE A 21 -2.01 -25.53 0.79
N LEU A 22 -2.24 -24.23 0.66
CA LEU A 22 -2.24 -23.51 -0.60
C LEU A 22 -1.18 -22.43 -0.53
N GLU A 23 -0.38 -22.34 -1.59
CA GLU A 23 0.56 -21.25 -1.82
C GLU A 23 0.29 -20.67 -3.21
N GLU A 24 0.10 -19.36 -3.28
CA GLU A 24 -0.12 -18.64 -4.52
C GLU A 24 0.79 -17.41 -4.61
N GLU A 25 1.31 -17.15 -5.81
CA GLU A 25 1.95 -15.87 -6.11
C GLU A 25 0.88 -14.78 -6.07
N THR A 26 1.17 -13.70 -5.34
CA THR A 26 0.32 -12.52 -5.30
C THR A 26 1.01 -11.36 -5.98
N ARG A 27 0.22 -10.59 -6.72
CA ARG A 27 0.68 -9.39 -7.42
C ARG A 27 -0.10 -8.18 -6.94
N ARG A 28 0.61 -7.16 -6.48
CA ARG A 28 0.03 -5.89 -6.06
C ARG A 28 0.46 -4.81 -7.02
N ARG A 29 -0.50 -4.34 -7.83
CA ARG A 29 -0.29 -3.23 -8.74
C ARG A 29 0.04 -1.95 -7.97
N PRO A 30 0.87 -1.06 -8.54
CA PRO A 30 1.10 0.25 -7.96
C PRO A 30 -0.20 1.02 -7.79
N PRO A 31 -0.20 2.03 -6.92
CA PRO A 31 -1.37 2.85 -6.74
C PRO A 31 -1.60 3.74 -7.98
N ILE A 32 -2.82 4.22 -8.17
CA ILE A 32 -3.15 5.13 -9.27
C ILE A 32 -2.65 6.56 -8.98
N PRO A 33 -2.48 7.41 -10.02
CA PRO A 33 -2.18 8.83 -9.85
C PRO A 33 -3.17 9.53 -8.91
N PHE A 34 -2.71 10.55 -8.19
CA PHE A 34 -3.57 11.26 -7.25
C PHE A 34 -4.64 12.10 -7.96
N SER A 35 -5.89 11.92 -7.55
CA SER A 35 -6.90 12.99 -7.56
C SER A 35 -6.80 13.84 -6.29
N THR A 36 -7.57 14.93 -6.21
CA THR A 36 -7.69 15.79 -5.01
C THR A 36 -8.06 14.97 -3.77
N THR A 37 -9.10 14.16 -3.86
CA THR A 37 -9.61 13.34 -2.75
C THR A 37 -8.53 12.41 -2.22
N GLN A 38 -7.83 11.70 -3.11
CA GLN A 38 -6.78 10.75 -2.70
C GLN A 38 -5.56 11.46 -2.13
N PHE A 39 -5.15 12.58 -2.74
CA PHE A 39 -4.05 13.39 -2.26
C PHE A 39 -4.30 13.90 -0.84
N VAL A 40 -5.49 14.46 -0.60
CA VAL A 40 -5.88 14.95 0.72
C VAL A 40 -6.00 13.82 1.73
N ALA A 41 -6.64 12.71 1.36
CA ALA A 41 -6.78 11.56 2.26
C ALA A 41 -5.41 10.99 2.69
N GLU A 42 -4.46 10.79 1.77
CA GLU A 42 -3.13 10.29 2.12
C GLU A 42 -2.28 11.34 2.86
N ALA A 43 -2.35 12.62 2.49
CA ALA A 43 -1.60 13.67 3.18
C ALA A 43 -2.09 13.90 4.61
N THR A 44 -3.40 13.71 4.89
CA THR A 44 -3.92 13.82 6.27
C THR A 44 -3.39 12.71 7.18
N ARG A 45 -3.02 11.55 6.64
CA ARG A 45 -2.34 10.48 7.40
C ARG A 45 -0.92 10.89 7.83
N LEU A 46 -0.36 11.94 7.25
CA LEU A 46 0.91 12.54 7.68
C LEU A 46 0.73 13.54 8.85
N GLY A 47 -0.49 13.66 9.41
CA GLY A 47 -0.80 14.52 10.55
C GLY A 47 -1.21 15.95 10.19
N LEU A 48 -1.49 16.23 8.91
CA LEU A 48 -1.90 17.55 8.43
C LEU A 48 -3.42 17.64 8.28
N GLY A 49 -4.02 18.78 8.61
CA GLY A 49 -5.44 19.03 8.33
C GLY A 49 -5.69 19.26 6.83
N ALA A 50 -6.86 18.85 6.32
CA ALA A 50 -7.17 18.92 4.88
C ALA A 50 -7.07 20.34 4.29
N ALA A 51 -7.53 21.36 5.02
CA ALA A 51 -7.40 22.75 4.59
C ALA A 51 -5.93 23.18 4.44
N THR A 52 -5.08 22.75 5.38
CA THR A 52 -3.64 22.97 5.33
C THR A 52 -3.02 22.24 4.14
N VAL A 53 -3.38 20.98 3.91
CA VAL A 53 -2.91 20.20 2.75
C VAL A 53 -3.25 20.91 1.44
N MET A 54 -4.48 21.36 1.27
CA MET A 54 -4.90 22.06 0.03
C MET A 54 -4.15 23.37 -0.16
N ARG A 55 -3.94 24.15 0.91
CA ARG A 55 -3.13 25.37 0.86
C ARG A 55 -1.68 25.07 0.48
N ILE A 56 -1.08 24.01 1.06
CA ILE A 56 0.28 23.58 0.72
C ILE A 56 0.35 23.13 -0.75
N GLY A 57 -0.63 22.36 -1.23
CA GLY A 57 -0.71 21.94 -2.63
C GLY A 57 -0.74 23.14 -3.57
N GLU A 58 -1.54 24.16 -3.25
CA GLU A 58 -1.62 25.41 -4.03
C GLU A 58 -0.29 26.17 -4.04
N ASP A 59 0.37 26.28 -2.87
CA ASP A 59 1.69 26.90 -2.75
C ASP A 59 2.73 26.16 -3.62
N LEU A 60 2.73 24.82 -3.62
CA LEU A 60 3.66 23.99 -4.41
C LEU A 60 3.37 24.10 -5.91
N TYR A 61 2.09 24.17 -6.30
CA TYR A 61 1.68 24.40 -7.68
C TYR A 61 2.14 25.77 -8.19
N THR A 62 1.92 26.82 -7.41
CA THR A 62 2.34 28.20 -7.76
C THR A 62 3.86 28.31 -7.92
N GLN A 63 4.62 27.50 -7.18
CA GLN A 63 6.08 27.39 -7.31
C GLN A 63 6.53 26.51 -8.49
N GLY A 64 5.61 25.93 -9.26
CA GLY A 64 5.93 25.06 -10.40
C GLY A 64 6.51 23.69 -10.00
N LEU A 65 6.24 23.22 -8.77
CA LEU A 65 6.77 21.95 -8.26
C LEU A 65 5.82 20.77 -8.47
N ILE A 66 4.50 21.01 -8.47
CA ILE A 66 3.47 20.01 -8.76
C ILE A 66 2.46 20.55 -9.78
N SER A 67 1.68 19.68 -10.39
CA SER A 67 0.49 20.06 -11.17
C SER A 67 -0.64 20.54 -10.27
N TYR A 68 -1.66 21.17 -10.87
CA TYR A 68 -2.76 21.79 -10.14
C TYR A 68 -3.47 20.79 -9.20
N PRO A 69 -3.58 21.07 -7.89
CA PRO A 69 -3.97 20.09 -6.87
C PRO A 69 -5.49 19.89 -6.76
N ARG A 70 -6.29 20.52 -7.64
CA ARG A 70 -7.75 20.42 -7.68
C ARG A 70 -8.17 19.77 -8.99
N THR A 71 -8.17 18.45 -8.99
CA THR A 71 -8.49 17.59 -10.13
C THR A 71 -9.15 16.30 -9.66
N ASP A 72 -10.11 15.80 -10.44
CA ASP A 72 -10.66 14.46 -10.28
C ASP A 72 -10.01 13.45 -11.25
N ASN A 73 -9.11 13.93 -12.11
CA ASN A 73 -8.46 13.11 -13.12
C ASN A 73 -7.43 12.17 -12.48
N THR A 74 -7.40 10.94 -12.95
CA THR A 74 -6.52 9.86 -12.49
C THR A 74 -5.79 9.17 -13.63
N VAL A 75 -5.77 9.80 -14.82
CA VAL A 75 -5.09 9.33 -16.02
C VAL A 75 -4.14 10.40 -16.53
N TYR A 76 -2.86 10.07 -16.69
CA TYR A 76 -1.89 11.00 -17.28
C TYR A 76 -2.21 11.30 -18.75
N PRO A 77 -2.03 12.55 -19.22
CA PRO A 77 -2.15 12.88 -20.63
C PRO A 77 -1.19 12.05 -21.49
N ARG A 78 -1.65 11.60 -22.67
CA ARG A 78 -0.86 10.71 -23.56
C ARG A 78 0.48 11.30 -24.00
N GLY A 79 0.57 12.62 -24.14
CA GLY A 79 1.80 13.32 -24.53
C GLY A 79 2.73 13.67 -23.37
N LEU A 80 2.39 13.31 -22.13
CA LEU A 80 3.23 13.63 -20.97
C LEU A 80 4.51 12.78 -21.00
N GLY A 81 5.67 13.44 -21.04
CA GLY A 81 6.99 12.82 -21.01
C GLY A 81 7.34 12.22 -19.64
N LEU A 82 6.71 11.11 -19.26
CA LEU A 82 6.88 10.48 -17.95
C LEU A 82 8.34 10.12 -17.64
N ARG A 83 9.08 9.61 -18.63
CA ARG A 83 10.51 9.31 -18.46
C ARG A 83 11.32 10.55 -18.11
N SER A 84 11.14 11.64 -18.87
CA SER A 84 11.80 12.91 -18.61
C SER A 84 11.43 13.51 -17.25
N LEU A 85 10.21 13.27 -16.75
CA LEU A 85 9.82 13.67 -15.40
C LEU A 85 10.55 12.86 -14.32
N VAL A 86 10.70 11.53 -14.50
CA VAL A 86 11.49 10.70 -13.58
C VAL A 86 12.96 11.09 -13.59
N GLU A 87 13.52 11.44 -14.76
CA GLU A 87 14.92 11.85 -14.90
C GLU A 87 15.28 13.09 -14.09
N LYS A 88 14.31 13.99 -13.81
CA LYS A 88 14.52 15.15 -12.93
C LYS A 88 14.88 14.75 -11.49
N PHE A 89 14.59 13.52 -11.10
CA PHE A 89 14.79 13.00 -9.74
C PHE A 89 16.01 12.09 -9.60
N ARG A 90 16.92 12.07 -10.58
CA ARG A 90 18.17 11.27 -10.52
C ARG A 90 19.19 11.77 -9.49
N GLU A 91 18.95 12.96 -8.93
CA GLU A 91 19.76 13.56 -7.89
C GLU A 91 18.94 13.80 -6.62
N GLY A 92 19.63 13.96 -5.49
CA GLY A 92 19.00 14.25 -4.21
C GLY A 92 18.29 13.04 -3.60
N PRO A 93 17.29 13.27 -2.70
CA PRO A 93 16.73 12.22 -1.85
C PRO A 93 15.88 11.17 -2.60
N PHE A 94 15.53 11.44 -3.86
CA PHE A 94 14.71 10.53 -4.68
C PHE A 94 15.53 9.74 -5.71
N ALA A 95 16.86 9.97 -5.76
CA ALA A 95 17.76 9.38 -6.75
C ALA A 95 17.65 7.85 -6.83
N GLU A 96 17.67 7.15 -5.70
CA GLU A 96 17.58 5.69 -5.67
C GLU A 96 16.24 5.20 -6.25
N ALA A 97 15.14 5.85 -5.91
CA ALA A 97 13.81 5.50 -6.40
C ALA A 97 13.67 5.79 -7.91
N ALA A 98 14.20 6.93 -8.36
CA ALA A 98 14.20 7.30 -9.77
C ALA A 98 15.04 6.32 -10.60
N GLU A 99 16.24 5.98 -10.15
CA GLU A 99 17.12 5.03 -10.84
C GLU A 99 16.49 3.64 -10.91
N TYR A 100 15.89 3.15 -9.82
CA TYR A 100 15.14 1.89 -9.82
C TYR A 100 14.01 1.88 -10.86
N VAL A 101 13.24 2.96 -10.96
CA VAL A 101 12.18 3.08 -11.95
C VAL A 101 12.75 3.14 -13.37
N LEU A 102 13.85 3.87 -13.60
CA LEU A 102 14.46 4.10 -14.91
C LEU A 102 15.09 2.85 -15.53
N GLN A 103 15.48 1.86 -14.72
CA GLN A 103 15.98 0.55 -15.18
C GLN A 103 14.96 -0.22 -16.03
N GLN A 104 13.67 0.13 -15.92
CA GLN A 104 12.64 -0.48 -16.75
C GLN A 104 12.77 -0.05 -18.22
N PRO A 105 12.60 -0.98 -19.18
CA PRO A 105 12.73 -0.67 -20.60
C PRO A 105 11.63 0.29 -21.09
N SER A 106 10.44 0.23 -20.49
CA SER A 106 9.31 1.12 -20.81
C SER A 106 8.49 1.42 -19.57
N PHE A 107 7.87 2.59 -19.54
CA PHE A 107 6.94 2.97 -18.47
C PHE A 107 5.52 2.68 -18.91
N ARG A 108 4.75 1.99 -18.05
CA ARG A 108 3.30 1.86 -18.19
C ARG A 108 2.66 2.41 -16.91
N PRO A 109 2.31 3.71 -16.89
CA PRO A 109 1.72 4.28 -15.70
C PRO A 109 0.40 3.58 -15.37
N THR A 110 0.16 3.36 -14.08
CA THR A 110 -1.17 3.03 -13.58
C THR A 110 -2.15 4.16 -13.90
N ARG A 111 -3.44 3.82 -13.97
CA ARG A 111 -4.51 4.75 -14.29
C ARG A 111 -5.76 4.40 -13.49
N GLY A 112 -6.49 5.42 -13.05
CA GLY A 112 -7.79 5.25 -12.41
C GLY A 112 -8.94 5.19 -13.41
N ARG A 113 -10.15 5.46 -12.92
CA ARG A 113 -11.39 5.42 -13.72
C ARG A 113 -11.80 6.77 -14.31
N SER A 114 -11.26 7.86 -13.77
CA SER A 114 -11.66 9.22 -14.13
C SER A 114 -10.61 9.84 -15.06
N GLU A 115 -11.02 10.17 -16.27
CA GLU A 115 -10.24 10.84 -17.31
C GLU A 115 -11.03 12.05 -17.80
N THR A 116 -10.54 13.26 -17.51
CA THR A 116 -11.16 14.53 -17.92
C THR A 116 -10.17 15.34 -18.77
N THR A 117 -10.67 16.36 -19.46
CA THR A 117 -9.87 17.18 -20.38
C THR A 117 -9.14 18.35 -19.72
N ASP A 118 -9.56 18.77 -18.53
CA ASP A 118 -9.19 20.10 -17.99
C ASP A 118 -7.84 20.08 -17.30
N HIS A 119 -7.67 19.16 -16.35
CA HIS A 119 -6.47 19.05 -15.54
C HIS A 119 -5.96 17.61 -15.50
N PRO A 120 -4.65 17.39 -15.61
CA PRO A 120 -4.07 16.08 -15.37
C PRO A 120 -4.20 15.69 -13.89
N PRO A 121 -3.83 14.46 -13.51
CA PRO A 121 -3.69 14.08 -12.11
C PRO A 121 -2.66 14.96 -11.39
N ILE A 122 -2.59 14.83 -10.07
CA ILE A 122 -1.56 15.51 -9.26
C ILE A 122 -0.24 14.73 -9.40
N TYR A 123 0.79 15.38 -9.93
CA TYR A 123 2.13 14.82 -10.16
C TYR A 123 3.21 15.91 -10.06
N PRO A 124 4.49 15.56 -9.84
CA PRO A 124 5.54 16.55 -9.76
C PRO A 124 5.92 17.09 -11.15
N THR A 125 6.01 18.41 -11.28
CA THR A 125 6.40 19.11 -12.51
C THR A 125 7.84 19.62 -12.44
N GLY A 126 8.35 19.89 -11.23
CA GLY A 126 9.71 20.34 -10.96
C GLY A 126 10.40 19.50 -9.88
N ALA A 127 11.74 19.51 -9.88
CA ALA A 127 12.57 18.92 -8.84
C ALA A 127 13.10 20.03 -7.91
N VAL A 128 13.07 19.79 -6.61
CA VAL A 128 13.65 20.67 -5.60
C VAL A 128 14.23 19.81 -4.47
N ASP A 129 15.32 20.27 -3.85
CA ASP A 129 15.78 19.69 -2.59
C ASP A 129 14.74 19.98 -1.50
N PRO A 130 14.09 18.95 -0.89
CA PRO A 130 13.09 19.14 0.15
C PRO A 130 13.60 19.95 1.35
N LYS A 131 14.93 20.02 1.59
CA LYS A 131 15.52 20.87 2.64
C LYS A 131 15.33 22.37 2.40
N LYS A 132 15.04 22.78 1.16
CA LYS A 132 14.74 24.18 0.81
C LYS A 132 13.27 24.53 1.00
N LEU A 133 12.42 23.54 1.28
CA LEU A 133 11.00 23.75 1.56
C LEU A 133 10.76 23.82 3.06
N ARG A 134 9.66 24.46 3.45
CA ARG A 134 9.16 24.36 4.84
C ARG A 134 8.87 22.89 5.17
N PRO A 135 8.99 22.45 6.43
CA PRO A 135 8.88 21.04 6.80
C PRO A 135 7.61 20.34 6.29
N ASP A 136 6.44 20.98 6.39
CA ASP A 136 5.19 20.37 5.91
C ASP A 136 5.05 20.43 4.39
N HIS A 137 5.59 21.47 3.72
CA HIS A 137 5.69 21.52 2.26
C HIS A 137 6.59 20.40 1.75
N ALA A 138 7.71 20.13 2.41
CA ALA A 138 8.61 19.04 2.09
C ALA A 138 7.91 17.68 2.17
N LYS A 139 7.16 17.42 3.25
CA LYS A 139 6.40 16.16 3.43
C LYS A 139 5.35 15.96 2.34
N VAL A 140 4.57 17.00 2.03
CA VAL A 140 3.51 16.94 1.01
C VAL A 140 4.11 16.77 -0.39
N TYR A 141 5.19 17.49 -0.69
CA TYR A 141 5.91 17.35 -1.96
C TYR A 141 6.49 15.93 -2.12
N GLU A 142 7.15 15.40 -1.09
CA GLU A 142 7.66 14.03 -1.07
C GLU A 142 6.55 13.00 -1.31
N LEU A 143 5.38 13.17 -0.70
CA LEU A 143 4.23 12.29 -0.92
C LEU A 143 3.81 12.27 -2.41
N VAL A 144 3.73 13.45 -3.05
CA VAL A 144 3.38 13.57 -4.48
C VAL A 144 4.46 12.94 -5.37
N VAL A 145 5.74 13.21 -5.10
CA VAL A 145 6.86 12.64 -5.87
C VAL A 145 6.86 11.12 -5.75
N ARG A 146 6.80 10.57 -4.54
CA ARG A 146 6.80 9.11 -4.34
C ARG A 146 5.58 8.44 -4.95
N ARG A 147 4.40 9.08 -4.90
CA ARG A 147 3.19 8.55 -5.55
C ARG A 147 3.39 8.47 -7.05
N PHE A 148 3.88 9.54 -7.67
CA PHE A 148 4.18 9.57 -9.11
C PHE A 148 5.19 8.48 -9.48
N LEU A 149 6.33 8.40 -8.80
CA LEU A 149 7.35 7.39 -9.07
C LEU A 149 6.79 5.96 -8.90
N ALA A 150 5.93 5.73 -7.90
CA ALA A 150 5.27 4.44 -7.74
C ALA A 150 4.33 4.11 -8.90
N THR A 151 3.58 5.08 -9.45
CA THR A 151 2.64 4.81 -10.57
C THR A 151 3.32 4.26 -11.82
N VAL A 152 4.61 4.51 -11.99
CA VAL A 152 5.44 4.01 -13.10
C VAL A 152 6.45 2.94 -12.67
N ALA A 153 6.44 2.52 -11.41
CA ALA A 153 7.28 1.43 -10.89
C ALA A 153 6.66 0.05 -11.19
N PRO A 154 7.45 -1.04 -11.10
CA PRO A 154 6.94 -2.40 -11.25
C PRO A 154 5.93 -2.79 -10.17
N ASP A 155 5.08 -3.77 -10.49
CA ASP A 155 4.22 -4.44 -9.50
C ASP A 155 5.06 -5.02 -8.36
N ALA A 156 4.52 -5.02 -7.15
CA ALA A 156 5.08 -5.80 -6.05
C ALA A 156 4.62 -7.25 -6.17
N ILE A 157 5.54 -8.20 -5.96
CA ILE A 157 5.28 -9.63 -6.00
C ILE A 157 5.45 -10.21 -4.59
N GLY A 158 4.58 -11.13 -4.23
CA GLY A 158 4.61 -11.78 -2.94
C GLY A 158 4.07 -13.20 -3.00
N ARG A 159 3.98 -13.84 -1.84
CA ARG A 159 3.34 -15.15 -1.67
C ARG A 159 2.27 -15.05 -0.62
N ALA A 160 1.05 -15.48 -0.97
CA ALA A 160 0.02 -15.77 0.02
C ALA A 160 0.04 -17.27 0.29
N ARG A 161 -0.03 -17.62 1.58
CA ARG A 161 -0.14 -18.99 2.04
C ARG A 161 -1.40 -19.11 2.86
N SER A 162 -2.11 -20.23 2.71
CA SER A 162 -3.19 -20.59 3.61
C SER A 162 -3.13 -22.06 3.93
N THR A 163 -3.54 -22.41 5.14
CA THR A 163 -3.61 -23.80 5.58
C THR A 163 -4.84 -24.04 6.42
N THR A 164 -5.38 -25.24 6.28
CA THR A 164 -6.40 -25.78 7.17
C THR A 164 -5.78 -26.94 7.95
N VAL A 165 -5.74 -26.82 9.27
CA VAL A 165 -5.28 -27.87 10.19
C VAL A 165 -6.51 -28.45 10.88
N GLU A 166 -6.65 -29.75 10.87
CA GLU A 166 -7.67 -30.45 11.64
C GLU A 166 -7.09 -30.90 12.99
N ILE A 167 -7.78 -30.57 14.06
CA ILE A 167 -7.48 -31.01 15.42
C ILE A 167 -8.73 -31.69 15.95
N ARG A 168 -8.64 -33.01 16.19
CA ARG A 168 -9.76 -33.84 16.67
C ARG A 168 -11.08 -33.62 15.90
N GLY A 169 -11.00 -33.48 14.57
CA GLY A 169 -12.17 -33.28 13.71
C GLY A 169 -12.71 -31.85 13.65
N GLU A 170 -12.03 -30.87 14.24
CA GLU A 170 -12.34 -29.44 14.11
C GLU A 170 -11.30 -28.75 13.22
N ALA A 171 -11.75 -27.86 12.32
CA ALA A 171 -10.89 -27.21 11.33
C ALA A 171 -10.45 -25.81 11.79
N PHE A 172 -9.13 -25.60 11.83
CA PHE A 172 -8.48 -24.33 12.14
C PHE A 172 -7.80 -23.80 10.89
N ARG A 173 -8.00 -22.52 10.57
CA ARG A 173 -7.43 -21.89 9.37
C ARG A 173 -6.39 -20.85 9.76
N ALA A 174 -5.23 -20.90 9.10
CA ALA A 174 -4.22 -19.86 9.18
C ALA A 174 -3.91 -19.33 7.78
N LYS A 175 -3.58 -18.03 7.70
CA LYS A 175 -3.14 -17.37 6.49
C LYS A 175 -1.84 -16.65 6.77
N GLY A 176 -0.97 -16.56 5.77
CA GLY A 176 0.24 -15.77 5.79
C GLY A 176 0.43 -15.05 4.47
N GLN A 177 1.19 -13.95 4.50
CA GLN A 177 1.59 -13.21 3.32
C GLN A 177 3.01 -12.71 3.49
N THR A 178 3.80 -12.79 2.42
CA THR A 178 5.18 -12.29 2.37
C THR A 178 5.42 -11.54 1.08
N ILE A 179 6.31 -10.56 1.12
CA ILE A 179 6.75 -9.80 -0.05
C ILE A 179 8.04 -10.44 -0.55
N THR A 180 8.03 -10.92 -1.80
CA THR A 180 9.21 -11.54 -2.42
C THR A 180 9.97 -10.56 -3.30
N ASP A 181 9.24 -9.66 -3.97
CA ASP A 181 9.79 -8.48 -4.65
C ASP A 181 8.96 -7.26 -4.21
N PRO A 182 9.57 -6.27 -3.53
CA PRO A 182 8.83 -5.11 -3.06
C PRO A 182 8.25 -4.24 -4.17
N GLY A 183 8.76 -4.30 -5.41
CA GLY A 183 8.26 -3.47 -6.50
C GLY A 183 8.14 -2.00 -6.10
N TRP A 184 6.99 -1.40 -6.41
CA TRP A 184 6.64 -0.03 -6.02
C TRP A 184 6.65 0.26 -4.51
N TYR A 185 6.58 -0.74 -3.61
CA TYR A 185 6.72 -0.49 -2.17
C TYR A 185 8.10 0.01 -1.77
N ARG A 186 9.14 -0.23 -2.60
CA ARG A 186 10.47 0.37 -2.42
C ARG A 186 10.43 1.90 -2.54
N VAL A 187 9.50 2.40 -3.36
CA VAL A 187 9.37 3.82 -3.71
C VAL A 187 8.35 4.53 -2.81
N TYR A 188 7.22 3.87 -2.55
CA TYR A 188 6.10 4.41 -1.78
C TYR A 188 5.82 3.56 -0.53
N PRO A 189 6.46 3.88 0.61
CA PRO A 189 6.38 3.04 1.81
C PRO A 189 5.07 3.21 2.61
N TYR A 190 4.28 4.25 2.34
CA TYR A 190 3.09 4.61 3.13
C TYR A 190 1.98 3.56 3.14
N SER A 191 2.03 2.59 2.22
CA SER A 191 1.03 1.53 2.09
C SER A 191 1.65 0.13 2.12
N LYS A 192 2.89 -0.01 2.58
CA LYS A 192 3.52 -1.32 2.69
C LYS A 192 2.78 -2.15 3.76
N PRO A 193 2.26 -3.35 3.42
CA PRO A 193 1.56 -4.17 4.39
C PRO A 193 2.54 -4.82 5.37
N GLU A 194 2.03 -5.17 6.56
CA GLU A 194 2.74 -6.06 7.47
C GLU A 194 2.76 -7.49 6.89
N GLU A 195 3.93 -8.12 6.98
CA GLU A 195 4.14 -9.49 6.53
C GLU A 195 3.82 -10.45 7.68
N LEU A 196 3.01 -11.47 7.38
CA LEU A 196 2.66 -12.52 8.32
C LEU A 196 3.23 -13.83 7.80
N LEU A 197 4.27 -14.33 8.46
CA LEU A 197 4.96 -15.54 8.06
C LEU A 197 4.12 -16.77 8.39
N LEU A 198 3.74 -17.52 7.36
CA LEU A 198 3.24 -18.89 7.49
C LEU A 198 4.28 -19.83 6.87
N PRO A 199 4.89 -20.75 7.63
CA PRO A 199 5.82 -21.72 7.08
C PRO A 199 5.17 -22.59 6.00
N ALA A 200 5.99 -23.13 5.09
CA ALA A 200 5.51 -24.12 4.14
C ALA A 200 5.11 -25.40 4.88
N LEU A 201 3.93 -25.93 4.57
CA LEU A 201 3.41 -27.15 5.17
C LEU A 201 3.06 -28.15 4.06
N THR A 202 2.91 -29.42 4.44
CA THR A 202 2.55 -30.50 3.52
C THR A 202 1.22 -31.08 3.97
N ALA A 203 0.26 -31.22 3.06
CA ALA A 203 -1.00 -31.91 3.36
C ALA A 203 -0.73 -33.36 3.83
N GLY A 204 -1.49 -33.82 4.81
CA GLY A 204 -1.30 -35.09 5.50
C GLY A 204 -0.25 -35.06 6.62
N ARG A 205 0.56 -34.00 6.74
CA ARG A 205 1.57 -33.89 7.81
C ARG A 205 0.93 -33.64 9.16
N THR A 206 1.39 -34.35 10.17
CA THR A 206 1.09 -34.07 11.58
C THR A 206 2.00 -32.99 12.12
N ILE A 207 1.44 -32.02 12.83
CA ILE A 207 2.13 -30.90 13.46
C ILE A 207 1.80 -30.85 14.96
N ALA A 208 2.75 -30.40 15.76
CA ALA A 208 2.56 -30.25 17.20
C ALA A 208 1.66 -29.03 17.51
N VAL A 209 0.67 -29.24 18.37
CA VAL A 209 -0.14 -28.18 18.95
C VAL A 209 0.50 -27.76 20.27
N ARG A 210 0.96 -26.52 20.33
CA ARG A 210 1.64 -25.99 21.53
C ARG A 210 0.66 -25.43 22.55
N GLN A 211 -0.41 -24.81 22.08
CA GLN A 211 -1.37 -24.13 22.91
C GLN A 211 -2.71 -24.05 22.19
N ILE A 212 -3.79 -24.17 22.96
CA ILE A 212 -5.16 -23.93 22.54
C ILE A 212 -5.74 -22.95 23.56
N GLU A 213 -6.39 -21.89 23.08
CA GLU A 213 -6.99 -20.88 23.93
C GLU A 213 -8.45 -20.67 23.52
N LEU A 214 -9.32 -20.47 24.52
CA LEU A 214 -10.65 -19.92 24.33
C LEU A 214 -10.59 -18.42 24.61
N VAL A 215 -10.60 -17.62 23.55
CA VAL A 215 -10.50 -16.16 23.65
C VAL A 215 -11.90 -15.55 23.62
N GLU A 216 -12.21 -14.73 24.62
CA GLU A 216 -13.39 -13.87 24.61
C GLU A 216 -13.06 -12.56 23.89
N ASP A 217 -13.92 -12.13 22.97
CA ASP A 217 -13.79 -10.86 22.25
C ASP A 217 -15.16 -10.21 22.08
N GLN A 218 -15.17 -8.89 21.84
CA GLN A 218 -16.38 -8.10 21.72
C GLN A 218 -16.42 -7.37 20.39
N THR A 219 -17.62 -7.24 19.83
CA THR A 219 -17.83 -6.37 18.67
C THR A 219 -17.51 -4.93 19.05
N ARG A 220 -16.72 -4.28 18.21
CA ARG A 220 -16.36 -2.88 18.42
C ARG A 220 -17.33 -1.99 17.63
N PRO A 221 -17.78 -0.86 18.20
CA PRO A 221 -18.56 0.11 17.43
C PRO A 221 -17.72 0.64 16.26
N PRO A 222 -18.36 1.16 15.20
CA PRO A 222 -17.65 1.78 14.09
C PRO A 222 -16.67 2.84 14.58
N ARG A 223 -15.47 2.89 13.96
CA ARG A 223 -14.49 3.93 14.27
C ARG A 223 -15.11 5.29 13.97
N ARG A 224 -14.85 6.27 14.84
CA ARG A 224 -15.22 7.67 14.58
C ARG A 224 -14.57 8.14 13.29
N PHE A 225 -15.26 9.01 12.55
CA PHE A 225 -14.69 9.63 11.37
C PHE A 225 -13.46 10.47 11.75
N THR A 226 -12.36 10.21 11.07
CA THR A 226 -11.23 11.13 10.95
C THR A 226 -11.45 12.05 9.76
N GLN A 227 -10.71 13.14 9.67
CA GLN A 227 -10.78 14.05 8.53
C GLN A 227 -10.51 13.32 7.19
N GLY A 228 -9.54 12.40 7.15
CA GLY A 228 -9.25 11.62 5.95
C GLY A 228 -10.29 10.55 5.61
N SER A 229 -11.11 10.10 6.56
CA SER A 229 -12.21 9.14 6.30
C SER A 229 -13.57 9.80 6.06
N LEU A 230 -13.66 11.11 6.26
CA LEU A 230 -14.89 11.90 6.03
C LEU A 230 -14.98 12.44 4.59
N ILE A 231 -13.83 12.57 3.93
CA ILE A 231 -13.66 13.05 2.55
C ILE A 231 -13.74 11.87 1.59
#